data_AF-A0A099XQ45-F1
#
_entry.id   AF-A0A099XQ45-F1
#
_cell.length_a   1.000
_cell.length_b   1.000
_cell.length_c   1.000
_cell.angle_alpha   90.00
_cell.angle_beta   90.00
_cell.angle_gamma   90.00
#
_symmetry.space_group_name_H-M   'P 1'
#
loop_
_entity.id
_entity.type
_entity.pdbx_description
1 polymer ?
#
loop_
_entity_poly.entity_id
_entity_poly.type
_entity_poly.pdbx_seq_one_letter_code
_entity_poly.pdbx_strand_id
1 'polypeptide(L)'
;MKPKVFLSHSKKDKVIIEKIANDLRSCGIDVWYDEWEIPPGESIRKKIFEDGIVSCDMFFVYLTKNSIPSYWVQKELDGALIHEIETKNSFLVLFVDEDESREHLSLDLKALNIPKLNDDNYLIPFGKLISRTWNAHSKNQVRLKERDNKIQILELEKSNAELQKKILQIEKSSIIDVNGLKKALENIKYEFNGVETDLLKFLIRLKNKFADGANFYVLNAELKDIFYTKDFQWDSPTVSISDKYKISDFTGELILRGIIETKTSNDLDQVYLLTKQGIEFINGLK
;
A
#
# COMPACT_ATOMS: atom_id res chain seq x y z
N MET A 1 12.23 15.60 15.64
CA MET A 1 11.53 16.88 15.87
C MET A 1 11.64 17.20 17.35
N LYS A 2 11.62 18.47 17.78
CA LYS A 2 11.60 18.79 19.21
C LYS A 2 10.17 18.70 19.76
N PRO A 3 9.98 18.36 21.05
CA PRO A 3 8.69 18.46 21.69
C PRO A 3 8.18 19.89 21.69
N LYS A 4 6.88 20.06 21.50
CA LYS A 4 6.22 21.36 21.43
C LYS A 4 5.32 21.58 22.64
N VAL A 5 5.52 22.68 23.36
CA VAL A 5 4.72 23.04 24.54
C VAL A 5 4.09 24.41 24.36
N PHE A 6 2.80 24.50 24.62
CA PHE A 6 2.11 25.77 24.75
C PHE A 6 1.89 26.12 26.24
N LEU A 7 2.24 27.35 26.64
CA LEU A 7 1.98 27.83 28.01
C LEU A 7 0.80 28.82 28.01
N SER A 8 -0.31 28.43 28.63
CA SER A 8 -1.47 29.27 28.91
C SER A 8 -1.35 29.91 30.30
N HIS A 9 -1.46 31.25 30.35
CA HIS A 9 -1.27 32.04 31.57
C HIS A 9 -1.99 33.40 31.50
N SER A 10 -2.15 34.05 32.66
CA SER A 10 -2.56 35.45 32.72
C SER A 10 -1.37 36.37 32.43
N LYS A 11 -1.61 37.53 31.81
CA LYS A 11 -0.60 38.59 31.62
C LYS A 11 0.17 38.95 32.89
N LYS A 12 -0.50 38.88 34.04
CA LYS A 12 0.09 39.18 35.35
C LYS A 12 1.11 38.15 35.82
N ASP A 13 1.07 36.94 35.26
CA ASP A 13 1.92 35.82 35.64
C ASP A 13 3.12 35.67 34.68
N LYS A 14 3.33 36.65 33.77
CA LYS A 14 4.34 36.59 32.70
C LYS A 14 5.75 36.32 33.18
N VAL A 15 6.15 36.90 34.31
CA VAL A 15 7.53 36.78 34.84
C VAL A 15 7.91 35.32 35.11
N ILE A 16 7.06 34.56 35.81
CA ILE A 16 7.34 33.15 36.09
C ILE A 16 7.20 32.28 34.83
N ILE A 17 6.28 32.64 33.93
CA ILE A 17 6.05 31.91 32.69
C ILE A 17 7.22 32.06 31.71
N GLU A 18 7.82 33.25 31.63
CA GLU A 18 9.03 33.49 30.84
C GLU A 18 10.21 32.68 31.37
N LYS A 19 10.37 32.58 32.70
CA LYS A 19 11.36 31.70 33.33
C LYS A 19 11.14 30.23 32.93
N ILE A 20 9.91 29.72 33.08
CA ILE A 20 9.55 28.35 32.68
C ILE A 20 9.83 28.12 31.19
N ALA A 21 9.45 29.07 30.33
CA ALA A 21 9.66 28.96 28.89
C ALA A 21 11.14 28.88 28.54
N ASN A 22 11.99 29.72 29.15
CA ASN A 22 13.43 29.72 28.92
C ASN A 22 14.10 28.44 29.42
N ASP A 23 13.68 27.92 30.58
CA ASP A 23 14.21 26.68 31.12
C ASP A 23 13.80 25.48 30.24
N LEU A 24 12.54 25.42 29.80
CA LEU A 24 12.06 24.37 28.88
C LEU A 24 12.84 24.40 27.54
N ARG A 25 13.06 25.60 26.99
CA ARG A 25 13.87 25.78 25.78
C ARG A 25 15.30 25.29 25.97
N SER A 26 15.89 25.56 27.13
CA SER A 26 17.22 25.07 27.49
C SER A 26 17.28 23.54 27.58
N CYS A 27 16.13 22.89 27.87
CA CYS A 27 15.97 21.44 27.82
C CYS A 27 15.59 20.88 26.44
N GLY A 28 15.70 21.68 25.37
CA GLY A 28 15.45 21.23 23.99
C GLY A 28 13.97 21.13 23.60
N ILE A 29 13.09 21.79 24.34
CA ILE A 29 11.64 21.83 24.09
C ILE A 29 11.30 23.16 23.41
N ASP A 30 10.54 23.10 22.31
CA ASP A 30 10.05 24.30 21.63
C ASP A 30 8.82 24.84 22.37
N VAL A 31 8.91 26.09 22.81
CA VAL A 31 7.87 26.73 23.64
C VAL A 31 7.37 28.01 23.00
N TRP A 32 6.05 28.13 22.91
CA TRP A 32 5.34 29.38 22.70
C TRP A 32 4.28 29.58 23.78
N TYR A 33 3.89 30.82 23.97
CA TYR A 33 2.86 31.19 24.94
C TYR A 33 2.09 32.37 24.38
N ASP A 34 0.83 32.48 24.78
CA ASP A 34 -0.02 33.61 24.44
C ASP A 34 -0.62 34.19 25.72
N GLU A 35 -0.89 35.49 25.69
CA GLU A 35 -1.54 36.23 26.76
C GLU A 35 -3.06 36.10 26.59
N TRP A 36 -3.72 35.24 27.38
CA TRP A 36 -5.15 35.02 27.20
C TRP A 36 -5.98 36.16 27.81
N GLU A 37 -6.60 36.97 26.96
CA GLU A 37 -7.84 37.70 27.27
C GLU A 37 -8.97 37.02 26.51
N ILE A 38 -9.79 36.21 27.19
CA ILE A 38 -10.95 35.57 26.57
C ILE A 38 -12.10 36.58 26.61
N PRO A 39 -12.58 37.07 25.46
CA PRO A 39 -13.74 37.94 25.44
C PRO A 39 -14.96 37.20 26.02
N PRO A 40 -15.84 37.90 26.76
CA PRO A 40 -17.08 37.30 27.24
C PRO A 40 -17.88 36.71 26.06
N GLY A 41 -18.11 35.40 26.06
CA GLY A 41 -18.89 34.71 25.02
C GLY A 41 -18.10 33.75 24.13
N GLU A 42 -16.76 33.75 24.17
CA GLU A 42 -15.94 32.85 23.34
C GLU A 42 -15.57 31.55 24.09
N SER A 43 -15.81 30.40 23.45
CA SER A 43 -15.53 29.10 24.07
C SER A 43 -14.04 28.79 24.05
N ILE A 44 -13.45 28.61 25.23
CA ILE A 44 -12.04 28.20 25.42
C ILE A 44 -11.78 26.84 24.77
N ARG A 45 -12.78 25.95 24.79
CA ARG A 45 -12.72 24.68 24.07
C ARG A 45 -12.49 24.94 22.58
N LYS A 46 -13.22 25.86 21.98
CA LYS A 46 -13.03 26.21 20.56
C LYS A 46 -11.60 26.69 20.29
N LYS A 47 -11.06 27.58 21.13
CA LYS A 47 -9.66 28.02 21.00
C LYS A 47 -8.64 26.91 21.19
N ILE A 48 -8.85 26.01 22.16
CA ILE A 48 -7.96 24.88 22.44
C ILE A 48 -8.02 23.81 21.35
N PHE A 49 -9.20 23.48 20.85
CA PHE A 49 -9.40 22.33 19.97
C PHE A 49 -9.51 22.71 18.48
N GLU A 50 -9.94 23.93 18.15
CA GLU A 50 -10.11 24.40 16.76
C GLU A 50 -9.01 25.39 16.33
N ASP A 51 -8.62 26.37 17.17
CA ASP A 51 -7.76 27.50 16.75
C ASP A 51 -6.23 27.25 16.76
N GLY A 52 -5.77 26.00 16.79
CA GLY A 52 -4.36 25.69 16.45
C GLY A 52 -3.45 25.20 17.57
N ILE A 53 -3.99 24.90 18.76
CA ILE A 53 -3.23 24.21 19.82
C ILE A 53 -3.03 22.71 19.48
N VAL A 54 -3.70 22.22 18.43
CA VAL A 54 -3.59 20.86 17.87
C VAL A 54 -2.14 20.45 17.49
N SER A 55 -1.22 21.40 17.37
CA SER A 55 0.18 21.11 17.01
C SER A 55 1.15 20.95 18.19
N CYS A 56 0.73 21.15 19.44
CA CYS A 56 1.60 20.92 20.60
C CYS A 56 1.56 19.48 21.09
N ASP A 57 2.68 19.00 21.64
CA ASP A 57 2.73 17.74 22.38
C ASP A 57 2.17 17.89 23.79
N MET A 58 2.18 19.12 24.32
CA MET A 58 1.68 19.43 25.66
C MET A 58 1.14 20.86 25.78
N PHE A 59 -0.01 20.96 26.42
CA PHE A 59 -0.72 22.16 26.81
C PHE A 59 -0.58 22.36 28.32
N PHE A 60 0.18 23.38 28.71
CA PHE A 60 0.39 23.76 30.09
C PHE A 60 -0.57 24.91 30.44
N VAL A 61 -1.20 24.82 31.61
CA VAL A 61 -2.08 25.87 32.14
C VAL A 61 -1.62 26.26 33.54
N TYR A 62 -1.37 27.56 33.72
CA TYR A 62 -1.03 28.14 35.01
C TYR A 62 -2.27 28.77 35.65
N LEU A 63 -2.75 28.15 36.71
CA LEU A 63 -3.97 28.49 37.43
C LEU A 63 -3.64 29.35 38.65
N THR A 64 -3.91 30.64 38.54
CA THR A 64 -3.69 31.64 39.58
C THR A 64 -4.98 32.39 39.85
N LYS A 65 -5.03 33.18 40.93
CA LYS A 65 -6.13 34.13 41.17
C LYS A 65 -6.38 35.06 39.98
N ASN A 66 -5.37 35.29 39.13
CA ASN A 66 -5.46 36.14 37.94
C ASN A 66 -6.02 35.40 36.70
N SER A 67 -5.71 34.12 36.52
CA SER A 67 -6.09 33.36 35.32
C SER A 67 -7.40 32.58 35.48
N ILE A 68 -7.75 32.19 36.70
CA ILE A 68 -8.94 31.38 37.00
C ILE A 68 -10.23 32.04 36.51
N PRO A 69 -10.50 33.34 36.78
CA PRO A 69 -11.73 33.98 36.29
C PRO A 69 -11.83 33.90 34.77
N SER A 70 -10.80 34.32 34.03
CA SER A 70 -10.82 34.28 32.56
C SER A 70 -10.97 32.87 31.99
N TYR A 71 -10.34 31.87 32.60
CA TYR A 71 -10.31 30.50 32.09
C TYR A 71 -11.59 29.71 32.43
N TRP A 72 -12.32 30.09 33.48
CA TRP A 72 -13.46 29.30 33.98
C TRP A 72 -14.78 30.07 34.04
N VAL A 73 -14.83 31.31 33.55
CA VAL A 73 -16.07 32.12 33.49
C VAL A 73 -17.18 31.46 32.63
N GLN A 74 -16.89 30.43 31.84
CA GLN A 74 -17.90 29.66 31.10
C GLN A 74 -18.05 28.23 31.64
N LYS A 75 -19.25 27.95 32.19
CA LYS A 75 -19.72 26.68 32.79
C LYS A 75 -19.63 25.42 31.91
N GLU A 76 -19.10 25.48 30.69
CA GLU A 76 -19.13 24.39 29.70
C GLU A 76 -17.85 23.52 29.63
N LEU A 77 -16.79 23.89 30.35
CA LEU A 77 -15.48 23.25 30.21
C LEU A 77 -15.28 21.99 31.06
N ASP A 78 -16.06 21.80 32.12
CA ASP A 78 -15.69 20.84 33.17
C ASP A 78 -15.71 19.38 32.68
N GLY A 79 -16.79 18.89 32.08
CA GLY A 79 -16.93 17.45 31.78
C GLY A 79 -15.99 16.90 30.70
N ALA A 80 -15.88 17.59 29.56
CA ALA A 80 -15.10 17.05 28.44
C ALA A 80 -13.60 17.29 28.57
N LEU A 81 -13.18 18.41 29.18
CA LEU A 81 -11.77 18.66 29.45
C LEU A 81 -11.25 17.62 30.46
N ILE A 82 -12.05 17.31 31.49
CA ILE A 82 -11.73 16.26 32.47
C ILE A 82 -11.69 14.89 31.80
N HIS A 83 -12.66 14.58 30.93
CA HIS A 83 -12.61 13.35 30.15
C HIS A 83 -11.34 13.25 29.27
N GLU A 84 -10.89 14.36 28.68
CA GLU A 84 -9.63 14.44 27.91
C GLU A 84 -8.38 14.22 28.80
N ILE A 85 -8.40 14.76 30.03
CA ILE A 85 -7.37 14.52 31.06
C ILE A 85 -7.34 13.04 31.45
N GLU A 86 -8.52 12.43 31.63
CA GLU A 86 -8.71 11.05 32.09
C GLU A 86 -8.42 10.01 31.00
N THR A 87 -8.67 10.33 29.72
CA THR A 87 -8.47 9.43 28.57
C THR A 87 -7.00 9.26 28.16
N LYS A 88 -6.04 9.71 28.99
CA LYS A 88 -4.60 9.38 28.97
C LYS A 88 -3.76 9.97 27.84
N ASN A 89 -4.27 10.90 27.04
CA ASN A 89 -3.47 11.51 25.98
C ASN A 89 -2.34 12.44 26.47
N SER A 90 -2.16 12.62 27.79
CA SER A 90 -1.01 13.32 28.40
C SER A 90 -0.78 14.75 27.89
N PHE A 91 -1.73 15.29 27.12
CA PHE A 91 -1.63 16.55 26.44
C PHE A 91 -1.80 17.71 27.41
N LEU A 92 -2.72 17.63 28.38
CA LEU A 92 -2.99 18.70 29.33
C LEU A 92 -2.21 18.54 30.64
N VAL A 93 -1.57 19.61 31.11
CA VAL A 93 -0.94 19.71 32.43
C VAL A 93 -1.37 21.01 33.11
N LEU A 94 -1.81 20.88 34.35
CA LEU A 94 -2.27 21.99 35.18
C LEU A 94 -1.28 22.21 36.34
N PHE A 95 -1.03 23.48 36.67
CA PHE A 95 -0.31 23.89 37.87
C PHE A 95 -1.01 25.06 38.53
N VAL A 96 -0.90 25.16 39.86
CA VAL A 96 -1.28 26.36 40.62
C VAL A 96 -0.05 27.10 41.13
N ASP A 97 -0.17 28.40 41.35
CA ASP A 97 0.84 29.23 42.03
C ASP A 97 0.90 28.95 43.54
N GLU A 98 -0.27 28.88 44.18
CA GLU A 98 -0.43 28.80 45.63
C GLU A 98 -1.59 27.90 46.04
N ASP A 99 -1.60 27.52 47.32
CA ASP A 99 -2.65 26.66 47.86
C ASP A 99 -4.03 27.34 47.86
N GLU A 100 -4.04 28.65 48.08
CA GLU A 100 -5.23 29.50 48.09
C GLU A 100 -5.92 29.58 46.73
N SER A 101 -5.16 29.54 45.63
CA SER A 101 -5.74 29.55 44.28
C SER A 101 -6.66 28.35 44.02
N ARG A 102 -6.45 27.23 44.72
CA ARG A 102 -7.33 26.06 44.61
C ARG A 102 -8.74 26.33 45.10
N GLU A 103 -8.94 27.27 46.03
CA GLU A 103 -10.25 27.60 46.58
C GLU A 103 -11.20 28.17 45.52
N HIS A 104 -10.64 28.82 44.50
CA HIS A 104 -11.37 29.43 43.40
C HIS A 104 -11.66 28.47 42.23
N LEU A 105 -11.16 27.22 42.29
CA LEU A 105 -11.41 26.22 41.26
C LEU A 105 -12.80 25.57 41.42
N SER A 106 -13.34 25.06 40.30
CA SER A 106 -14.54 24.22 40.31
C SER A 106 -14.31 22.93 41.12
N LEU A 107 -15.40 22.30 41.60
CA LEU A 107 -15.32 21.09 42.43
C LEU A 107 -14.57 19.96 41.72
N ASP A 108 -14.78 19.81 40.42
CA ASP A 108 -14.17 18.73 39.65
C ASP A 108 -12.65 18.94 39.50
N LEU A 109 -12.19 20.18 39.37
CA LEU A 109 -10.76 20.50 39.36
C LEU A 109 -10.11 20.40 40.73
N LYS A 110 -10.84 20.69 41.81
CA LYS A 110 -10.36 20.45 43.18
C LYS A 110 -10.12 18.96 43.43
N ALA A 111 -10.89 18.09 42.78
CA ALA A 111 -10.67 16.64 42.83
C ALA A 111 -9.40 16.21 42.08
N LEU A 112 -8.93 17.01 41.10
CA LEU A 112 -7.64 16.80 40.47
C LEU A 112 -6.53 17.25 41.45
N ASN A 113 -5.60 16.37 41.78
CA ASN A 113 -4.45 16.69 42.64
C ASN A 113 -3.43 17.57 41.90
N ILE A 114 -3.80 18.83 41.63
CA ILE A 114 -3.03 19.77 40.81
C ILE A 114 -1.79 20.23 41.60
N PRO A 115 -0.57 19.99 41.08
CA PRO A 115 0.67 20.39 41.75
C PRO A 115 0.86 21.91 41.82
N LYS A 116 1.52 22.37 42.88
CA LYS A 116 1.98 23.76 43.01
C LYS A 116 3.30 23.95 42.28
N LEU A 117 3.43 25.02 41.49
CA LEU A 117 4.65 25.44 40.83
C LEU A 117 4.85 26.94 41.07
N ASN A 118 5.84 27.25 41.88
CA ASN A 118 6.28 28.61 42.22
C ASN A 118 7.79 28.58 42.49
N ASP A 119 8.39 29.70 42.87
CA ASP A 119 9.84 29.76 43.09
C ASP A 119 10.32 28.84 44.23
N ASP A 120 9.54 28.68 45.30
CA ASP A 120 9.88 27.82 46.43
C ASP A 120 9.84 26.32 46.11
N ASN A 121 8.97 25.93 45.19
CA ASN A 121 8.76 24.53 44.79
C ASN A 121 8.96 24.36 43.28
N TYR A 122 9.99 24.95 42.70
CA TYR A 122 10.15 24.98 41.24
C TYR A 122 10.65 23.65 40.66
N LEU A 123 11.74 23.11 41.23
CA LEU A 123 12.54 22.05 40.60
C LEU A 123 11.77 20.73 40.39
N ILE A 124 11.02 20.27 41.39
CA ILE A 124 10.33 18.97 41.34
C ILE A 124 9.17 19.00 40.32
N PRO A 125 8.23 19.97 40.38
CA PRO A 125 7.19 20.15 39.36
C PRO A 125 7.75 20.34 37.95
N PHE A 126 8.82 21.12 37.81
CA PHE A 126 9.46 21.38 36.53
C PHE A 126 10.09 20.13 35.92
N GLY A 127 10.81 19.33 36.71
CA GLY A 127 11.35 18.05 36.25
C GLY A 127 10.27 17.07 35.81
N LYS A 128 9.14 17.04 36.54
CA LYS A 128 7.96 16.25 36.15
C LYS A 128 7.35 16.76 34.83
N LEU A 129 7.29 18.07 34.64
CA LEU A 129 6.80 18.67 33.39
C LEU A 129 7.65 18.20 32.20
N ILE A 130 8.98 18.33 32.27
CA ILE A 130 9.90 17.88 31.22
C ILE A 130 9.68 16.39 30.91
N SER A 131 9.67 15.54 31.94
CA SER A 131 9.48 14.09 31.77
C SER A 131 8.16 13.76 31.07
N ARG A 132 7.07 14.42 31.47
CA ARG A 132 5.76 14.23 30.86
C ARG A 132 5.75 14.72 29.41
N THR A 133 6.37 15.86 29.10
CA THR A 133 6.46 16.41 27.74
C THR A 133 7.16 15.43 26.80
N TRP A 134 8.32 14.91 27.19
CA TRP A 134 9.07 13.95 26.38
C TRP A 134 8.33 12.62 26.18
N ASN A 135 7.62 12.16 27.22
CA ASN A 135 6.80 10.95 27.12
C ASN A 135 5.62 11.15 26.15
N ALA A 136 4.90 12.27 26.27
CA ALA A 136 3.82 12.63 25.35
C ALA A 136 4.31 12.74 23.90
N HIS A 137 5.44 13.44 23.68
CA HIS A 137 6.05 13.56 22.37
C HIS A 137 6.44 12.20 21.78
N SER A 138 7.08 11.34 22.57
CA SER A 138 7.50 10.01 22.12
C SER A 138 6.30 9.15 21.68
N LYS A 139 5.21 9.18 22.46
CA LYS A 139 3.96 8.49 22.11
C LYS A 139 3.33 9.05 20.82
N ASN A 140 3.33 10.38 20.67
CA ASN A 140 2.82 11.03 19.46
C ASN A 140 3.63 10.60 18.22
N GLN A 141 4.96 10.55 18.31
CA GLN A 141 5.81 10.12 17.19
C GLN A 141 5.52 8.66 16.78
N VAL A 142 5.32 7.76 17.75
CA VAL A 142 4.93 6.37 17.46
C VAL A 142 3.58 6.34 16.76
N ARG A 143 2.57 7.05 17.28
CA ARG A 143 1.22 7.09 16.70
C ARG A 143 1.20 7.66 15.28
N LEU A 144 1.99 8.71 15.02
CA LEU A 144 2.14 9.30 13.69
C LEU A 144 2.74 8.28 12.72
N LYS A 145 3.81 7.60 13.12
CA LYS A 145 4.44 6.57 12.28
C LYS A 145 3.54 5.37 12.01
N GLU A 146 2.74 4.94 12.99
CA GLU A 146 1.73 3.90 12.81
C GLU A 146 0.65 4.32 11.79
N ARG A 147 0.21 5.58 11.87
CA ARG A 147 -0.75 6.15 10.91
C ARG A 147 -0.17 6.21 9.50
N ASP A 148 1.08 6.66 9.35
CA ASP A 148 1.77 6.72 8.05
C ASP A 148 1.93 5.32 7.46
N ASN A 149 2.37 4.35 8.26
CA ASN A 149 2.44 2.94 7.86
C ASN A 149 1.07 2.41 7.40
N LYS A 150 -0.01 2.74 8.13
CA LYS A 150 -1.36 2.32 7.78
C LYS A 150 -1.83 2.93 6.45
N ILE A 151 -1.51 4.20 6.20
CA ILE A 151 -1.79 4.87 4.92
C ILE A 151 -1.03 4.17 3.79
N GLN A 152 0.26 3.88 3.99
CA GLN A 152 1.08 3.19 3.00
C GLN A 152 0.55 1.78 2.69
N ILE A 153 0.10 1.03 3.71
CA ILE A 153 -0.53 -0.28 3.52
C ILE A 153 -1.79 -0.16 2.65
N LEU A 154 -2.67 0.81 2.93
CA LEU A 154 -3.89 1.03 2.15
C LEU A 154 -3.59 1.40 0.69
N GLU A 155 -2.54 2.18 0.43
CA GLU A 155 -2.09 2.51 -0.92
C GLU A 155 -1.58 1.28 -1.68
N LEU A 156 -0.83 0.41 -1.00
CA LEU A 156 -0.36 -0.86 -1.56
C LEU A 156 -1.53 -1.81 -1.86
N GLU A 157 -2.50 -1.91 -0.95
CA GLU A 157 -3.70 -2.73 -1.15
C GLU A 157 -4.53 -2.24 -2.35
N LYS A 158 -4.71 -0.93 -2.49
CA LYS A 158 -5.36 -0.33 -3.66
C LYS A 158 -4.62 -0.68 -4.95
N SER A 159 -3.30 -0.51 -4.97
CA SER A 159 -2.48 -0.82 -6.14
C SER A 159 -2.55 -2.30 -6.52
N ASN A 160 -2.57 -3.19 -5.53
CA ASN A 160 -2.72 -4.62 -5.73
C ASN A 160 -4.08 -4.96 -6.36
N ALA A 161 -5.18 -4.37 -5.89
CA ALA A 161 -6.50 -4.57 -6.47
C ALA A 161 -6.58 -4.09 -7.94
N GLU A 162 -5.94 -2.96 -8.27
CA GLU A 162 -5.85 -2.47 -9.64
C GLU A 162 -5.06 -3.43 -10.56
N LEU A 163 -3.96 -3.99 -10.07
CA LEU A 163 -3.19 -4.99 -10.80
C LEU A 163 -3.98 -6.28 -11.03
N GLN A 164 -4.69 -6.77 -10.00
CA GLN A 164 -5.57 -7.93 -10.13
C GLN A 164 -6.67 -7.72 -11.17
N LYS A 165 -7.26 -6.51 -11.21
CA LYS A 165 -8.23 -6.14 -12.25
C LYS A 165 -7.62 -6.18 -13.65
N LYS A 166 -6.39 -5.69 -13.83
CA LYS A 166 -5.67 -5.75 -15.11
C LYS A 166 -5.36 -7.20 -15.50
N ILE A 167 -4.89 -8.02 -14.57
CA ILE A 167 -4.66 -9.46 -14.80
C ILE A 167 -5.93 -10.13 -15.30
N LEU A 168 -7.07 -9.92 -14.63
CA LEU A 168 -8.36 -10.49 -15.05
C LEU A 168 -8.80 -10.02 -16.45
N GLN A 169 -8.50 -8.76 -16.81
CA GLN A 169 -8.77 -8.26 -18.17
C GLN A 169 -7.89 -8.95 -19.21
N ILE A 170 -6.59 -9.12 -18.90
CA ILE A 170 -5.65 -9.83 -19.77
C ILE A 170 -6.09 -11.29 -19.92
N GLU A 171 -6.40 -11.99 -18.83
CA GLU A 171 -6.87 -13.38 -18.83
C GLU A 171 -8.12 -13.56 -19.70
N LYS A 172 -9.09 -12.64 -19.60
CA LYS A 172 -10.29 -12.62 -20.46
C LYS A 172 -9.97 -12.37 -21.92
N SER A 173 -8.98 -11.53 -22.22
CA SER A 173 -8.53 -11.27 -23.59
C SER A 173 -7.68 -12.39 -24.19
N SER A 174 -7.07 -13.23 -23.35
CA SER A 174 -6.34 -14.45 -23.72
C SER A 174 -7.24 -15.70 -23.81
N ILE A 175 -8.56 -15.55 -23.72
CA ILE A 175 -9.46 -16.57 -24.27
C ILE A 175 -9.28 -16.51 -25.78
N ILE A 176 -8.30 -17.30 -26.24
CA ILE A 176 -8.19 -17.80 -27.61
C ILE A 176 -9.62 -18.02 -28.08
N ASP A 177 -10.07 -17.30 -29.12
CA ASP A 177 -11.35 -17.60 -29.76
C ASP A 177 -11.22 -18.97 -30.41
N VAL A 178 -11.44 -20.02 -29.62
CA VAL A 178 -11.25 -21.41 -30.02
C VAL A 178 -12.14 -21.72 -31.21
N ASN A 179 -13.33 -21.11 -31.29
CA ASN A 179 -14.24 -21.29 -32.41
C ASN A 179 -13.76 -20.56 -33.66
N GLY A 180 -13.29 -19.32 -33.54
CA GLY A 180 -12.68 -18.56 -34.63
C GLY A 180 -11.41 -19.21 -35.16
N LEU A 181 -10.56 -19.73 -34.27
CA LEU A 181 -9.36 -20.49 -34.64
C LEU A 181 -9.69 -21.84 -35.25
N LYS A 182 -10.63 -22.61 -34.67
CA LYS A 182 -11.09 -23.87 -35.26
C LYS A 182 -11.60 -23.66 -36.69
N LYS A 183 -12.43 -22.63 -36.88
CA LYS A 183 -12.95 -22.25 -38.20
C LYS A 183 -11.85 -21.77 -39.15
N ALA A 184 -10.86 -21.03 -38.67
CA ALA A 184 -9.70 -20.63 -39.46
C ALA A 184 -8.84 -21.84 -39.88
N LEU A 185 -8.61 -22.79 -38.97
CA LEU A 185 -7.83 -24.00 -39.21
C LEU A 185 -8.54 -24.98 -40.17
N GLU A 186 -9.87 -25.07 -40.14
CA GLU A 186 -10.67 -25.87 -41.08
C GLU A 186 -10.65 -25.30 -42.52
N ASN A 187 -10.49 -23.99 -42.65
CA ASN A 187 -10.46 -23.28 -43.93
C ASN A 187 -9.11 -23.34 -44.64
N ILE A 188 -8.02 -23.64 -43.92
CA ILE A 188 -6.70 -23.80 -44.52
C ILE A 188 -6.60 -25.21 -45.08
N LYS A 189 -6.75 -25.31 -46.41
CA LYS A 189 -6.63 -26.56 -47.17
C LYS A 189 -5.21 -26.76 -47.67
N TYR A 190 -4.73 -27.99 -47.52
CA TYR A 190 -3.48 -28.46 -48.06
C TYR A 190 -3.78 -29.61 -49.01
N GLU A 191 -3.25 -29.52 -50.22
CA GLU A 191 -3.31 -30.59 -51.22
C GLU A 191 -1.88 -31.00 -51.55
N PHE A 192 -1.60 -32.29 -51.48
CA PHE A 192 -0.33 -32.86 -51.91
C PHE A 192 -0.57 -34.25 -52.50
N ASN A 193 0.01 -34.53 -53.67
CA ASN A 193 -0.22 -35.76 -54.44
C ASN A 193 -1.70 -36.12 -54.65
N GLY A 194 -2.58 -35.13 -54.83
CA GLY A 194 -4.02 -35.33 -55.05
C GLY A 194 -4.82 -35.72 -53.81
N VAL A 195 -4.23 -35.63 -52.61
CA VAL A 195 -4.92 -35.81 -51.33
C VAL A 195 -5.09 -34.45 -50.65
N GLU A 196 -6.33 -34.06 -50.37
CA GLU A 196 -6.68 -32.81 -49.70
C GLU A 196 -6.99 -33.04 -48.21
N THR A 197 -6.40 -32.23 -47.33
CA THR A 197 -6.72 -32.20 -45.89
C THR A 197 -6.74 -30.76 -45.36
N ASP A 198 -7.47 -30.52 -44.28
CA ASP A 198 -7.39 -29.27 -43.53
C ASP A 198 -6.44 -29.37 -42.33
N LEU A 199 -5.98 -28.21 -41.86
CA LEU A 199 -5.00 -28.11 -40.80
C LEU A 199 -5.49 -28.72 -39.48
N LEU A 200 -6.79 -28.59 -39.20
CA LEU A 200 -7.38 -29.08 -37.97
C LEU A 200 -7.38 -30.61 -37.91
N LYS A 201 -7.80 -31.29 -38.98
CA LYS A 201 -7.77 -32.76 -39.08
C LYS A 201 -6.36 -33.32 -38.95
N PHE A 202 -5.38 -32.63 -39.55
CA PHE A 202 -3.97 -32.97 -39.43
C PHE A 202 -3.50 -32.90 -37.97
N LEU A 203 -3.78 -31.79 -37.28
CA LEU A 203 -3.40 -31.59 -35.87
C LEU A 203 -4.08 -32.60 -34.91
N ILE A 204 -5.34 -32.94 -35.15
CA ILE A 204 -6.07 -33.95 -34.35
C ILE A 204 -5.45 -35.35 -34.53
N ARG A 205 -5.04 -35.73 -35.75
CA ARG A 205 -4.35 -37.00 -35.98
C ARG A 205 -3.00 -37.06 -35.28
N LEU A 206 -2.25 -35.96 -35.30
CA LEU A 206 -0.99 -35.85 -34.57
C LEU A 206 -1.22 -35.96 -33.05
N LYS A 207 -2.21 -35.24 -32.49
CA LYS A 207 -2.54 -35.28 -31.06
C LYS A 207 -2.68 -36.70 -30.50
N ASN A 208 -3.30 -37.61 -31.24
CA ASN A 208 -3.51 -39.00 -30.79
C ASN A 208 -2.22 -39.84 -30.71
N LYS A 209 -1.12 -39.40 -31.34
CA LYS A 209 0.18 -40.10 -31.31
C LYS A 209 1.27 -39.35 -30.54
N PHE A 210 1.05 -38.08 -30.18
CA PHE A 210 1.95 -37.28 -29.34
C PHE A 210 1.79 -37.53 -27.82
N ALA A 211 0.92 -38.46 -27.40
CA ALA A 211 0.77 -38.83 -25.99
C ALA A 211 2.05 -39.41 -25.34
N ASP A 212 3.01 -39.89 -26.15
CA ASP A 212 4.26 -40.52 -25.67
C ASP A 212 5.56 -39.74 -26.04
N GLY A 213 5.43 -38.49 -26.52
CA GLY A 213 6.57 -37.64 -26.91
C GLY A 213 7.10 -37.95 -28.31
N ALA A 214 7.30 -36.92 -29.13
CA ALA A 214 7.69 -37.10 -30.53
C ALA A 214 8.76 -36.11 -30.96
N ASN A 215 9.82 -36.63 -31.57
CA ASN A 215 10.87 -35.86 -32.23
C ASN A 215 10.54 -35.65 -33.73
N PHE A 216 11.41 -34.92 -34.43
CA PHE A 216 11.31 -34.60 -35.86
C PHE A 216 11.05 -35.81 -36.79
N TYR A 217 11.51 -37.01 -36.41
CA TYR A 217 11.30 -38.23 -37.20
C TYR A 217 9.85 -38.72 -37.16
N VAL A 218 9.14 -38.52 -36.05
CA VAL A 218 7.71 -38.85 -35.94
C VAL A 218 6.88 -37.90 -36.79
N LEU A 219 7.23 -36.61 -36.79
CA LEU A 219 6.58 -35.61 -37.65
C LEU A 219 6.74 -35.95 -39.14
N ASN A 220 7.96 -36.33 -39.57
CA ASN A 220 8.22 -36.71 -40.95
C ASN A 220 7.54 -38.03 -41.36
N ALA A 221 7.42 -39.01 -40.46
CA ALA A 221 6.73 -40.26 -40.75
C ALA A 221 5.22 -40.07 -40.96
N GLU A 222 4.59 -39.21 -40.17
CA GLU A 222 3.15 -38.93 -40.30
C GLU A 222 2.82 -38.07 -41.54
N LEU A 223 3.70 -37.12 -41.89
CA LEU A 223 3.58 -36.39 -43.16
C LEU A 223 3.64 -37.35 -44.36
N LYS A 224 4.46 -38.41 -44.30
CA LYS A 224 4.50 -39.46 -45.32
C LYS A 224 3.19 -40.25 -45.38
N ASP A 225 2.65 -40.69 -44.25
CA ASP A 225 1.41 -41.48 -44.21
C ASP A 225 0.17 -40.70 -44.71
N ILE A 226 0.16 -39.37 -44.49
CA ILE A 226 -0.97 -38.52 -44.86
C ILE A 226 -0.96 -38.14 -46.33
N PHE A 227 0.22 -37.91 -46.91
CA PHE A 227 0.36 -37.36 -48.26
C PHE A 227 0.99 -38.31 -49.29
N TYR A 228 1.49 -39.48 -48.88
CA TYR A 228 2.12 -40.47 -49.77
C TYR A 228 1.53 -41.86 -49.55
N THR A 229 0.92 -42.42 -50.60
CA THR A 229 0.62 -43.86 -50.64
C THR A 229 1.91 -44.65 -50.81
N LYS A 230 2.04 -45.76 -50.06
CA LYS A 230 3.18 -46.69 -50.06
C LYS A 230 3.74 -46.93 -51.47
N ASP A 231 4.87 -46.30 -51.76
CA ASP A 231 5.97 -46.74 -52.63
C ASP A 231 6.73 -45.50 -53.14
N PHE A 232 7.68 -45.01 -52.35
CA PHE A 232 8.63 -43.99 -52.81
C PHE A 232 10.02 -44.34 -52.30
N GLN A 233 10.89 -44.81 -53.22
CA GLN A 233 12.31 -45.03 -52.97
C GLN A 233 13.10 -43.75 -53.27
N TRP A 234 14.00 -43.38 -52.36
CA TRP A 234 14.75 -42.14 -52.38
C TRP A 234 16.14 -42.36 -53.00
N ASP A 235 16.22 -42.36 -54.33
CA ASP A 235 17.52 -42.15 -54.99
C ASP A 235 17.77 -40.64 -55.06
N SER A 236 18.88 -40.22 -54.44
CA SER A 236 19.37 -38.82 -54.30
C SER A 236 19.58 -38.10 -55.65
N PRO A 237 19.98 -36.81 -55.67
CA PRO A 237 19.43 -35.63 -55.02
C PRO A 237 19.25 -34.53 -56.09
N THR A 238 18.04 -34.31 -56.59
CA THR A 238 17.79 -33.11 -57.41
C THR A 238 16.42 -32.54 -57.13
N VAL A 239 16.48 -31.33 -56.57
CA VAL A 239 15.40 -30.37 -56.40
C VAL A 239 14.50 -30.32 -57.63
N SER A 240 13.21 -30.56 -57.44
CA SER A 240 12.14 -29.82 -58.11
C SER A 240 10.89 -29.86 -57.23
N ILE A 241 10.96 -29.12 -56.12
CA ILE A 241 9.77 -28.83 -55.31
C ILE A 241 9.15 -27.57 -55.91
N SER A 242 8.03 -27.73 -56.62
CA SER A 242 7.21 -26.61 -57.04
C SER A 242 6.59 -25.97 -55.80
N ASP A 243 7.03 -24.74 -55.52
CA ASP A 243 6.68 -23.94 -54.35
C ASP A 243 5.16 -23.73 -54.19
N LYS A 244 4.69 -23.93 -52.96
CA LYS A 244 3.87 -22.90 -52.32
C LYS A 244 3.88 -22.84 -50.79
N TYR A 245 4.37 -23.85 -50.07
CA TYR A 245 4.57 -23.77 -48.61
C TYR A 245 5.76 -24.62 -48.17
N LYS A 246 6.73 -24.03 -47.47
CA LYS A 246 7.86 -24.78 -46.87
C LYS A 246 7.46 -25.19 -45.45
N ILE A 247 7.88 -26.38 -45.01
CA ILE A 247 7.66 -26.87 -43.62
C ILE A 247 8.17 -25.86 -42.57
N SER A 248 9.15 -25.02 -42.93
CA SER A 248 9.64 -23.89 -42.13
C SER A 248 8.59 -22.82 -41.83
N ASP A 249 7.63 -22.60 -42.73
CA ASP A 249 6.59 -21.59 -42.56
C ASP A 249 5.57 -22.06 -41.50
N PHE A 250 5.33 -23.38 -41.48
CA PHE A 250 4.46 -24.03 -40.50
C PHE A 250 5.08 -24.05 -39.10
N THR A 251 6.36 -24.40 -38.97
CA THR A 251 7.05 -24.37 -37.68
C THR A 251 7.18 -22.94 -37.15
N GLY A 252 7.44 -21.97 -38.03
CA GLY A 252 7.45 -20.54 -37.68
C GLY A 252 6.12 -20.06 -37.09
N GLU A 253 4.99 -20.44 -37.68
CA GLU A 253 3.68 -20.03 -37.21
C GLU A 253 3.33 -20.61 -35.83
N LEU A 254 3.68 -21.88 -35.57
CA LEU A 254 3.46 -22.52 -34.27
C LEU A 254 4.31 -21.90 -33.15
N ILE A 255 5.53 -21.43 -33.48
CA ILE A 255 6.40 -20.70 -32.56
C ILE A 255 5.85 -19.29 -32.29
N LEU A 256 5.48 -18.55 -33.34
CA LEU A 256 4.92 -17.20 -33.20
C LEU A 256 3.64 -17.18 -32.36
N ARG A 257 2.86 -18.27 -32.41
CA ARG A 257 1.63 -18.43 -31.61
C ARG A 257 1.86 -19.04 -30.22
N GLY A 258 3.11 -19.31 -29.85
CA GLY A 258 3.49 -19.79 -28.52
C GLY A 258 3.04 -21.23 -28.22
N ILE A 259 2.71 -22.03 -29.24
CA ILE A 259 2.25 -23.43 -29.07
C ILE A 259 3.44 -24.36 -28.86
N ILE A 260 4.53 -24.11 -29.60
CA ILE A 260 5.79 -24.84 -29.46
C ILE A 260 6.93 -23.84 -29.22
N GLU A 261 7.98 -24.28 -28.54
CA GLU A 261 9.23 -23.56 -28.36
C GLU A 261 10.39 -24.37 -28.94
N THR A 262 11.45 -23.68 -29.35
CA THR A 262 12.68 -24.34 -29.83
C THR A 262 13.71 -24.40 -28.72
N LYS A 263 14.34 -25.56 -28.54
CA LYS A 263 15.50 -25.75 -27.69
C LYS A 263 16.69 -26.14 -28.57
N THR A 264 17.71 -25.28 -28.62
CA THR A 264 18.92 -25.53 -29.39
C THR A 264 19.76 -26.62 -28.74
N SER A 265 20.02 -27.69 -29.50
CA SER A 265 20.96 -28.76 -29.18
C SER A 265 21.99 -28.81 -30.32
N ASN A 266 22.82 -27.76 -30.42
CA ASN A 266 23.82 -27.49 -31.46
C ASN A 266 23.26 -27.18 -32.88
N ASP A 267 24.07 -26.44 -33.66
CA ASP A 267 23.74 -25.69 -34.89
C ASP A 267 23.13 -26.47 -36.07
N LEU A 268 22.85 -27.78 -35.91
CA LEU A 268 22.26 -28.62 -36.95
C LEU A 268 20.98 -29.37 -36.52
N ASP A 269 20.59 -29.32 -35.25
CA ASP A 269 19.39 -30.01 -34.74
C ASP A 269 18.55 -29.09 -33.83
N GLN A 270 17.52 -28.47 -34.40
CA GLN A 270 16.49 -27.76 -33.64
C GLN A 270 15.50 -28.76 -33.06
N VAL A 271 15.38 -28.81 -31.73
CA VAL A 271 14.36 -29.61 -31.04
C VAL A 271 13.18 -28.71 -30.71
N TYR A 272 11.97 -29.09 -31.15
CA TYR A 272 10.74 -28.37 -30.84
C TYR A 272 10.00 -29.05 -29.68
N LEU A 273 9.58 -28.27 -28.69
CA LEU A 273 8.88 -28.72 -27.49
C LEU A 273 7.52 -28.04 -27.38
N LEU A 274 6.50 -28.73 -26.85
CA LEU A 274 5.22 -28.10 -26.55
C LEU A 274 5.36 -27.19 -25.32
N THR A 275 4.87 -25.96 -25.44
CA THR A 275 4.78 -25.07 -24.28
C THR A 275 3.60 -25.50 -23.39
N LYS A 276 3.58 -25.02 -22.15
CA LYS A 276 2.43 -25.22 -21.25
C LYS A 276 1.11 -24.73 -21.88
N GLN A 277 1.18 -23.62 -22.62
CA GLN A 277 0.05 -23.05 -23.38
C GLN A 277 -0.38 -23.96 -24.55
N GLY A 278 0.58 -24.58 -25.26
CA GLY A 278 0.30 -25.56 -26.31
C GLY A 278 -0.36 -26.83 -25.77
N ILE A 279 0.05 -27.32 -24.59
CA ILE A 279 -0.56 -28.48 -23.93
C ILE A 279 -2.01 -28.18 -23.54
N GLU A 280 -2.27 -27.01 -22.93
CA GLU A 280 -3.63 -26.58 -22.57
C GLU A 280 -4.52 -26.39 -23.79
N PHE A 281 -3.99 -25.80 -24.88
CA PHE A 281 -4.69 -25.67 -26.15
C PHE A 281 -5.07 -27.05 -26.74
N ILE A 282 -4.12 -27.97 -26.81
CA ILE A 282 -4.35 -29.33 -27.31
C ILE A 282 -5.39 -30.06 -26.46
N ASN A 283 -5.33 -29.91 -25.14
CA ASN A 283 -6.29 -30.52 -24.21
C ASN A 283 -7.70 -29.89 -24.28
N GLY A 284 -7.78 -28.59 -24.60
CA GLY A 284 -9.02 -27.84 -24.78
C GLY A 284 -9.79 -28.13 -26.07
N LEU A 285 -9.16 -28.78 -27.06
CA LEU A 285 -9.82 -29.26 -28.30
C LEU A 285 -10.73 -30.50 -28.09
N LYS A 286 -11.23 -30.73 -26.87
CA LYS A 286 -12.24 -31.76 -26.55
C LYS A 286 -13.62 -31.35 -27.05
#